data_AF-A0A534FF72-F1
#
_entry.id   AF-A0A534FF72-F1
#
_cell.length_a   1.000
_cell.length_b   1.000
_cell.length_c   1.000
_cell.angle_alpha   90.00
_cell.angle_beta   90.00
_cell.angle_gamma   90.00
#
_symmetry.space_group_name_H-M   'P 1'
#
loop_
_entity.id
_entity.type
_entity.pdbx_description
1 polymer ?
#
loop_
_entity_poly.entity_id
_entity_poly.type
_entity_poly.pdbx_seq_one_letter_code
_entity_poly.pdbx_strand_id
1 'polypeptide(L)'
;RGVQGLELGADPHRDLPRPRGMIAIDTNLLVYSHRADSPFHTPARALLDGLRRGRAIWAIPWPCVHEFLAIVTHPRIFKDPTPLAVAFNAIDSWQAYENLQLLSESEGYLDKLREQSRAAQARGPLVHDARIAALCLHHG
;
A
#
# COMPACT_ATOMS: atom_id res chain seq x y z
N ARG A 1 13.84 -37.35 38.53
CA ARG A 1 14.09 -35.89 38.58
C ARG A 1 15.10 -35.59 37.46
N GLY A 2 14.76 -35.18 36.25
CA GLY A 2 13.61 -34.42 35.76
C GLY A 2 14.03 -32.97 35.52
N VAL A 3 14.51 -32.66 34.31
CA VAL A 3 14.28 -31.39 33.60
C VAL A 3 14.57 -31.62 32.11
N GLN A 4 13.50 -31.78 31.34
CA GLN A 4 13.46 -31.68 29.89
C GLN A 4 13.63 -30.20 29.52
N GLY A 5 14.52 -29.92 28.57
CA GLY A 5 14.73 -28.58 28.03
C GLY A 5 13.56 -28.16 27.15
N LEU A 6 12.96 -27.03 27.55
CA LEU A 6 11.99 -26.17 26.86
C LEU A 6 11.83 -26.40 25.35
N GLU A 7 10.63 -26.79 24.94
CA GLU A 7 10.13 -26.63 23.59
C GLU A 7 10.12 -25.13 23.23
N LEU A 8 10.75 -24.79 22.11
CA LEU A 8 10.70 -23.47 21.51
C LEU A 8 9.24 -23.17 21.15
N GLY A 9 8.64 -22.23 21.89
CA GLY A 9 7.28 -21.76 21.69
C GLY A 9 7.03 -21.39 20.24
N ALA A 10 5.88 -21.84 19.74
CA ALA A 10 5.36 -21.51 18.43
C ALA A 10 5.41 -20.00 18.17
N ASP A 11 5.82 -19.65 16.96
CA ASP A 11 5.88 -18.28 16.44
C ASP A 11 4.54 -17.54 16.67
N PRO A 12 4.50 -16.48 17.52
CA PRO A 12 3.27 -15.80 17.90
C PRO A 12 2.65 -15.00 16.75
N HIS A 13 3.27 -14.94 15.57
CA HIS A 13 2.75 -14.24 14.40
C HIS A 13 1.88 -15.10 13.47
N ARG A 14 1.65 -16.38 13.79
CA ARG A 14 0.91 -17.30 12.89
C ARG A 14 -0.62 -17.08 12.86
N ASP A 15 -1.18 -16.43 13.88
CA ASP A 15 -2.64 -16.31 14.07
C ASP A 15 -3.12 -14.87 14.35
N LEU A 16 -2.55 -13.88 13.66
CA LEU A 16 -3.27 -12.61 13.55
C LEU A 16 -4.49 -12.83 12.64
N PRO A 17 -5.71 -12.46 13.08
CA PRO A 17 -6.89 -12.53 12.23
C PRO A 17 -6.58 -11.82 10.91
N ARG A 18 -6.63 -12.55 9.80
CA ARG A 18 -6.51 -11.90 8.49
C ARG A 18 -7.61 -10.84 8.44
N PRO A 19 -7.31 -9.57 8.15
CA PRO A 19 -8.34 -8.57 8.02
C PRO A 19 -9.38 -9.10 7.03
N ARG A 20 -10.65 -9.13 7.43
CA ARG A 20 -11.78 -9.56 6.59
C ARG A 20 -12.09 -8.55 5.47
N GLY A 21 -11.15 -7.65 5.17
CA GLY A 21 -11.30 -6.55 4.23
C GLY A 21 -10.12 -6.50 3.26
N MET A 22 -10.34 -5.77 2.18
CA MET A 22 -9.35 -5.51 1.14
C MET A 22 -8.12 -4.78 1.70
N ILE A 23 -6.92 -5.16 1.25
CA ILE A 23 -5.67 -4.48 1.60
C ILE A 23 -5.39 -3.42 0.54
N ALA A 24 -5.36 -2.15 0.92
CA ALA A 24 -4.95 -1.05 0.04
C ALA A 24 -3.49 -0.65 0.30
N ILE A 25 -2.75 -0.39 -0.78
CA ILE A 25 -1.33 -0.04 -0.75
C ILE A 25 -1.15 1.46 -0.92
N ASP A 26 -0.41 2.06 0.02
CA ASP A 26 -0.08 3.48 0.02
C ASP A 26 1.10 3.79 -0.91
N THR A 27 1.35 5.07 -1.14
CA THR A 27 2.46 5.53 -1.98
C THR A 27 3.82 5.08 -1.45
N ASN A 28 4.02 5.06 -0.13
CA ASN A 28 5.31 4.73 0.46
C ASN A 28 5.74 3.31 0.09
N LEU A 29 4.83 2.33 0.20
CA LEU A 29 5.12 0.96 -0.19
C LEU A 29 5.40 0.83 -1.69
N LEU A 30 4.69 1.57 -2.55
CA LEU A 30 4.98 1.59 -3.98
C LEU A 30 6.39 2.14 -4.24
N VAL A 31 6.73 3.28 -3.65
CA VAL A 31 8.06 3.90 -3.77
C VAL A 31 9.14 2.95 -3.26
N TYR A 32 9.00 2.37 -2.06
CA TYR A 32 10.00 1.47 -1.50
C TYR A 32 10.16 0.21 -2.33
N SER A 33 9.06 -0.39 -2.80
CA SER A 33 9.13 -1.60 -3.65
C SER A 33 9.82 -1.38 -5.00
N HIS A 34 9.84 -0.13 -5.48
CA HIS A 34 10.46 0.28 -6.74
C HIS A 34 11.91 0.75 -6.56
N ARG A 35 12.20 1.48 -5.47
CA ARG A 35 13.48 2.10 -5.18
C ARG A 35 14.42 1.14 -4.47
N ALA A 36 15.33 0.51 -5.22
CA ALA A 36 16.33 -0.44 -4.68
C ALA A 36 17.32 0.20 -3.68
N ASP A 37 17.45 1.52 -3.70
CA ASP A 37 18.23 2.33 -2.77
C ASP A 37 17.50 2.64 -1.46
N SER A 38 16.20 2.32 -1.33
CA SER A 38 15.48 2.43 -0.07
C SER A 38 15.89 1.32 0.90
N PRO A 39 16.14 1.62 2.20
CA PRO A 39 16.37 0.58 3.20
C PRO A 39 15.16 -0.34 3.40
N PHE A 40 13.97 0.11 2.98
CA PHE A 40 12.73 -0.67 3.05
C PHE A 40 12.42 -1.43 1.75
N HIS A 41 13.33 -1.44 0.78
CA HIS A 41 13.09 -2.05 -0.53
C HIS A 41 12.73 -3.52 -0.45
N THR A 42 13.59 -4.34 0.16
CA THR A 42 13.40 -5.78 0.28
C THR A 42 12.07 -6.15 0.95
N PRO A 43 11.71 -5.62 2.14
CA PRO A 43 10.43 -5.95 2.75
C PRO A 43 9.22 -5.43 1.96
N ALA A 44 9.28 -4.22 1.39
CA ALA A 44 8.18 -3.69 0.58
C ALA A 44 7.95 -4.52 -0.69
N ARG A 45 9.04 -4.89 -1.38
CA ARG A 45 8.98 -5.76 -2.56
C ARG A 45 8.42 -7.12 -2.20
N ALA A 46 8.85 -7.73 -1.09
CA ALA A 46 8.33 -9.01 -0.62
C ALA A 46 6.84 -8.96 -0.28
N LEU A 47 6.35 -7.85 0.28
CA LEU A 47 4.94 -7.63 0.57
C LEU A 47 4.09 -7.58 -0.72
N LEU A 48 4.46 -6.74 -1.69
CA LEU A 48 3.76 -6.67 -2.99
C LEU A 48 3.81 -8.03 -3.70
N ASP A 49 4.95 -8.72 -3.61
CA ASP A 49 5.14 -10.05 -4.12
C ASP A 49 4.23 -11.10 -3.47
N GLY A 50 3.96 -10.96 -2.17
CA GLY A 50 3.01 -11.80 -1.45
C GLY A 50 1.57 -11.55 -1.90
N LEU A 51 1.19 -10.28 -2.09
CA LEU A 51 -0.15 -9.89 -2.53
C LEU A 51 -0.45 -10.39 -3.96
N ARG A 52 0.49 -10.20 -4.90
CA ARG A 52 0.32 -10.65 -6.29
C ARG A 52 0.23 -12.18 -6.44
N ARG A 53 0.81 -12.95 -5.52
CA ARG A 53 0.72 -14.42 -5.50
C ARG A 53 -0.47 -14.93 -4.69
N GLY A 54 -1.11 -14.05 -3.92
CA GLY A 54 -2.27 -14.38 -3.12
C GLY A 54 -3.53 -14.51 -3.97
N ARG A 55 -4.59 -15.08 -3.36
CA ARG A 55 -5.94 -15.13 -3.97
C ARG A 55 -6.84 -13.97 -3.55
N ALA A 56 -6.44 -13.22 -2.51
CA ALA A 56 -7.21 -12.10 -2.01
C ALA A 56 -7.08 -10.90 -2.97
N ILE A 57 -8.17 -10.16 -3.12
CA ILE A 57 -8.15 -8.86 -3.79
C ILE A 57 -7.35 -7.89 -2.93
N TRP A 58 -6.49 -7.13 -3.57
CA TRP A 58 -5.79 -6.00 -2.98
C TRP A 58 -5.96 -4.79 -3.90
N ALA A 59 -5.67 -3.61 -3.36
CA ALA A 59 -5.97 -2.37 -4.04
C ALA A 59 -4.79 -1.39 -4.04
N ILE A 60 -4.78 -0.53 -5.05
CA ILE A 60 -3.96 0.68 -5.08
C ILE A 60 -4.89 1.86 -5.41
N PRO A 61 -5.07 2.83 -4.51
CA PRO A 61 -5.76 4.07 -4.85
C PRO A 61 -5.03 4.82 -5.98
N TRP A 62 -5.75 5.32 -6.99
CA TRP A 62 -5.19 6.18 -8.02
C TRP A 62 -4.39 7.38 -7.47
N PRO A 63 -4.80 8.03 -6.37
CA PRO A 63 -3.98 9.07 -5.77
C PRO A 63 -2.59 8.59 -5.31
N CYS A 64 -2.44 7.32 -4.90
CA CYS A 64 -1.15 6.73 -4.58
C CYS A 64 -0.30 6.50 -5.85
N VAL A 65 -0.92 6.11 -6.96
CA VAL A 65 -0.24 5.98 -8.27
C VAL A 65 0.29 7.35 -8.74
N HIS A 66 -0.53 8.38 -8.65
CA HIS A 66 -0.13 9.75 -9.03
C HIS A 66 1.02 10.26 -8.17
N GLU A 67 0.97 10.04 -6.87
CA GLU A 67 2.04 10.46 -5.96
C GLU A 67 3.31 9.63 -6.16
N PHE A 68 3.19 8.33 -6.44
CA PHE A 68 4.31 7.49 -6.82
C PHE A 68 5.04 8.06 -8.03
N LEU A 69 4.31 8.38 -9.12
CA LEU A 69 4.87 9.01 -10.31
C LEU A 69 5.57 10.32 -9.95
N ALA A 70 4.92 11.17 -9.16
CA ALA A 70 5.48 12.46 -8.75
C ALA A 70 6.78 12.27 -7.95
N ILE A 71 6.84 11.31 -7.02
CA ILE A 71 7.99 11.09 -6.13
C ILE A 71 9.16 10.47 -6.88
N VAL A 72 8.96 9.34 -7.55
CA VAL A 72 10.09 8.57 -8.12
C VAL A 72 10.75 9.28 -9.29
N THR A 73 10.03 10.20 -9.95
CA THR A 73 10.56 11.00 -11.07
C THR A 73 11.10 12.37 -10.63
N HIS A 74 11.01 12.74 -9.34
CA HIS A 74 11.39 14.08 -8.90
C HIS A 74 12.91 14.24 -8.70
N PRO A 75 13.60 15.11 -9.47
CA PRO A 75 15.05 15.32 -9.35
C PRO A 75 15.50 16.01 -8.05
N ARG A 76 14.59 16.57 -7.25
CA ARG A 76 14.92 17.15 -5.93
C ARG A 76 14.82 16.13 -4.80
N ILE A 77 14.12 15.02 -5.02
CA ILE A 77 13.97 13.94 -4.03
C ILE A 77 15.08 12.91 -4.24
N PHE A 78 15.34 12.54 -5.51
CA PHE A 78 16.34 11.54 -5.84
C PHE A 78 17.45 12.14 -6.69
N LYS A 79 18.70 11.81 -6.33
CA LYS A 79 19.90 12.15 -7.11
C LYS A 79 19.79 11.59 -8.53
N ASP A 80 19.41 10.31 -8.62
CA ASP A 80 19.10 9.61 -9.87
C ASP A 80 17.59 9.30 -9.87
N PRO A 81 16.75 10.19 -10.43
CA PRO A 81 15.32 9.97 -10.51
C PRO A 81 15.01 8.85 -11.51
N THR A 82 13.92 8.12 -11.26
CA THR A 82 13.42 7.10 -12.19
C THR A 82 12.95 7.78 -13.48
N PRO A 83 13.39 7.33 -14.68
CA PRO A 83 12.83 7.81 -15.93
C PRO A 83 11.33 7.53 -16.02
N LEU A 84 10.55 8.47 -16.54
CA LEU A 84 9.08 8.36 -16.56
C LEU A 84 8.57 7.05 -17.19
N ALA A 85 9.18 6.60 -18.29
CA ALA A 85 8.84 5.33 -18.94
C ALA A 85 9.06 4.12 -18.02
N VAL A 86 10.12 4.11 -17.21
CA VAL A 86 10.40 3.04 -16.24
C VAL A 86 9.38 3.05 -15.10
N ALA A 87 8.92 4.23 -14.68
CA ALA A 87 7.87 4.35 -13.67
C ALA A 87 6.53 3.80 -14.20
N PHE A 88 6.17 4.08 -15.46
CA PHE A 88 4.97 3.49 -16.07
C PHE A 88 5.08 1.98 -16.25
N ASN A 89 6.23 1.44 -16.63
CA ASN A 89 6.45 -0.01 -16.68
C ASN A 89 6.18 -0.69 -15.32
N ALA A 90 6.50 -0.02 -14.20
CA ALA A 90 6.17 -0.54 -12.87
C ALA A 90 4.64 -0.59 -12.65
N ILE A 91 3.93 0.47 -13.02
CA ILE A 91 2.46 0.55 -12.92
C ILE A 91 1.79 -0.51 -13.81
N ASP A 92 2.26 -0.68 -15.04
CA ASP A 92 1.78 -1.72 -15.96
C ASP A 92 2.01 -3.12 -15.38
N SER A 93 3.16 -3.33 -14.73
CA SER A 93 3.46 -4.60 -14.08
C SER A 93 2.53 -4.91 -12.91
N TRP A 94 2.07 -3.89 -12.16
CA TRP A 94 1.09 -4.09 -11.09
C TRP A 94 -0.30 -4.39 -11.67
N GLN A 95 -0.72 -3.65 -12.71
CA GLN A 95 -2.01 -3.83 -13.36
C GLN A 95 -2.14 -5.15 -14.12
N ALA A 96 -1.03 -5.81 -14.45
CA ALA A 96 -1.03 -7.12 -15.10
C ALA A 96 -1.60 -8.25 -14.21
N TYR A 97 -1.82 -8.00 -12.90
CA TYR A 97 -2.36 -9.00 -11.97
C TYR A 97 -3.88 -8.87 -11.82
N GLU A 98 -4.61 -9.96 -12.08
CA GLU A 98 -6.08 -10.00 -12.04
C GLU A 98 -6.68 -9.70 -10.66
N ASN A 99 -5.91 -9.87 -9.58
CA ASN A 99 -6.37 -9.65 -8.22
C ASN A 99 -6.07 -8.23 -7.68
N LEU A 100 -5.59 -7.32 -8.53
CA LEU A 100 -5.43 -5.90 -8.19
C LEU A 100 -6.66 -5.09 -8.62
N GLN A 101 -7.13 -4.21 -7.73
CA GLN A 101 -8.10 -3.17 -8.06
C GLN A 101 -7.50 -1.76 -7.90
N LEU A 102 -7.70 -0.90 -8.91
CA LEU A 102 -7.37 0.51 -8.78
C LEU A 102 -8.58 1.30 -8.29
N LEU A 103 -8.45 1.94 -7.13
CA LEU A 103 -9.57 2.68 -6.52
C LEU A 103 -9.56 4.13 -7.00
N SER A 104 -10.71 4.58 -7.50
CA SER A 104 -10.94 5.97 -7.94
C SER A 104 -12.12 6.59 -7.20
N GLU A 105 -12.14 7.91 -7.14
CA GLU A 105 -13.31 8.65 -6.70
C GLU A 105 -14.48 8.41 -7.67
N SER A 106 -15.69 8.28 -7.13
CA SER A 106 -16.94 8.22 -7.90
C SER A 106 -18.07 8.86 -7.10
N GLU A 107 -19.29 8.86 -7.63
CA GLU A 107 -20.45 9.41 -6.94
C GLU A 107 -20.59 8.84 -5.51
N GLY A 108 -20.81 9.70 -4.51
CA GLY A 108 -20.87 9.33 -3.10
C GLY A 108 -19.54 9.35 -2.34
N TYR A 109 -18.39 9.40 -3.04
CA TYR A 109 -17.07 9.43 -2.40
C TYR A 109 -16.89 10.62 -1.43
N LEU A 110 -17.38 11.81 -1.80
CA LEU A 110 -17.21 13.03 -1.01
C LEU A 110 -17.83 12.90 0.38
N ASP A 111 -18.93 12.15 0.53
CA ASP A 111 -19.57 11.94 1.81
C ASP A 111 -18.72 11.03 2.71
N LYS A 112 -18.11 9.98 2.14
CA LYS A 112 -17.12 9.14 2.84
C LYS A 112 -15.89 9.94 3.26
N LEU A 113 -15.36 10.77 2.37
CA LEU A 113 -14.24 11.66 2.71
C LEU A 113 -14.61 12.62 3.85
N ARG A 114 -15.82 13.19 3.82
CA ARG A 114 -16.30 14.09 4.87
C ARG A 114 -16.39 13.38 6.22
N GLU A 115 -16.95 12.17 6.23
CA GLU A 115 -17.06 11.33 7.42
C GLU A 115 -15.68 11.02 8.01
N GLN A 116 -14.76 10.48 7.20
CA GLN A 116 -13.41 10.12 7.64
C GLN A 116 -12.60 11.34 8.09
N SER A 117 -12.67 12.45 7.35
CA SER A 117 -11.95 13.68 7.71
C SER A 117 -12.44 14.25 9.03
N ARG A 118 -13.74 14.18 9.31
CA ARG A 118 -14.30 14.64 10.60
C ARG A 118 -13.93 13.70 11.73
N ALA A 119 -14.06 12.39 11.54
CA ALA A 119 -13.73 11.39 12.54
C ALA A 119 -12.25 11.48 12.96
N ALA A 120 -11.34 11.66 12.00
CA ALA A 120 -9.91 11.81 12.25
C ALA A 120 -9.49 13.25 12.62
N GLN A 121 -10.41 14.22 12.62
CA GLN A 121 -10.11 15.66 12.72
C GLN A 121 -8.98 16.09 11.75
N ALA A 122 -9.00 15.53 10.54
CA ALA A 122 -7.93 15.64 9.57
C ALA A 122 -7.66 17.09 9.17
N ARG A 123 -6.38 17.48 9.21
CA ARG A 123 -5.88 18.79 8.78
C ARG A 123 -4.52 18.63 8.10
N GLY A 124 -4.27 19.43 7.06
CA GLY A 124 -3.00 19.42 6.33
C GLY A 124 -2.65 18.03 5.79
N PRO A 125 -1.46 17.48 6.08
CA PRO A 125 -1.04 16.16 5.59
C PRO A 125 -2.01 15.01 5.94
N LEU A 126 -2.70 15.07 7.07
CA LEU A 126 -3.65 14.03 7.49
C LEU A 126 -4.87 13.89 6.56
N VAL A 127 -5.15 14.88 5.71
CA VAL A 127 -6.19 14.78 4.68
C VAL A 127 -5.84 13.70 3.66
N HIS A 128 -4.55 13.43 3.44
CA HIS A 128 -4.10 12.34 2.57
C HIS A 128 -4.54 10.98 3.12
N ASP A 129 -4.31 10.73 4.41
CA ASP A 129 -4.68 9.48 5.07
C ASP A 129 -6.21 9.30 5.07
N ALA A 130 -6.94 10.37 5.37
CA ALA A 130 -8.40 10.38 5.31
C ALA A 130 -8.92 10.08 3.90
N ARG A 131 -8.24 10.57 2.85
CA ARG A 131 -8.57 10.27 1.46
C ARG A 131 -8.38 8.80 1.12
N ILE A 132 -7.26 8.20 1.51
CA ILE A 132 -7.03 6.76 1.28
C ILE A 132 -8.09 5.94 2.00
N ALA A 133 -8.32 6.21 3.29
CA ALA A 133 -9.32 5.51 4.08
C ALA A 133 -10.73 5.63 3.48
N ALA A 134 -11.11 6.84 3.02
CA ALA A 134 -12.38 7.06 2.35
C ALA A 134 -12.52 6.30 1.04
N LEU A 135 -11.46 6.21 0.23
CA LEU A 135 -11.47 5.40 -1.00
C LEU A 135 -11.66 3.92 -0.69
N CYS A 136 -10.95 3.38 0.31
CA CYS A 136 -11.15 1.99 0.72
C CYS A 136 -12.60 1.75 1.14
N LEU A 137 -13.14 2.57 2.05
CA LEU A 137 -14.51 2.44 2.53
C LEU A 137 -15.57 2.65 1.44
N HIS A 138 -15.26 3.42 0.40
CA HIS A 138 -16.14 3.63 -0.74
C HIS A 138 -16.26 2.38 -1.62
N HIS A 139 -15.21 1.57 -1.69
CA HIS A 139 -15.13 0.38 -2.54
C HIS A 139 -15.31 -0.96 -1.80
N GLY A 140 -15.39 -0.95 -0.46
CA GLY A 140 -15.66 -2.12 0.39
C GLY A 140 -14.39 -2.80 0.91
#